data_AF-A0A4Q3TX99-F1
#
_entry.id   AF-A0A4Q3TX99-F1
#
_cell.length_a   1.000
_cell.length_b   1.000
_cell.length_c   1.000
_cell.angle_alpha   90.00
_cell.angle_beta   90.00
_cell.angle_gamma   90.00
#
_symmetry.space_group_name_H-M   'P 1'
#
loop_
_entity.id
_entity.type
_entity.pdbx_description
1 polymer ?
#
loop_
_entity_poly.entity_id
_entity_poly.type
_entity_poly.pdbx_seq_one_letter_code
_entity_poly.pdbx_strand_id
1 'polypeptide(L)'
;AVGSYIARVQRIFHIRVRGYPPLWTTWVLAAAIYVNFFAHHWLPDVRIALFAATVLLFGRGWFYFTADRRRRSMPLLLGYGLVATFIWFAENLGTLGRAWVYPGQEAGWEMVSLAKLGSWFLLMIISVVLVSIVHRPEEEVSGSPAPRA
;
A
#
# COMPACT_ATOMS: atom_id res chain seq x y z
N ALA A 1 0.35 -17.28 -2.65
CA ALA A 1 1.77 -16.90 -2.49
C ALA A 1 1.96 -15.51 -1.88
N VAL A 2 1.36 -14.44 -2.43
CA VAL A 2 1.57 -13.07 -1.94
C VAL A 2 1.02 -12.85 -0.52
N GLY A 3 -0.21 -13.32 -0.24
CA GLY A 3 -0.81 -13.20 1.11
C GLY A 3 -0.01 -13.92 2.21
N SER A 4 0.57 -15.09 1.91
CA SER A 4 1.43 -15.81 2.87
C SER A 4 2.76 -15.09 3.10
N TYR A 5 3.30 -14.41 2.09
CA TYR A 5 4.48 -13.55 2.25
C TYR A 5 4.17 -12.35 3.16
N ILE A 6 3.05 -11.65 2.93
CA ILE A 6 2.63 -10.51 3.75
C ILE A 6 2.43 -10.94 5.21
N ALA A 7 1.73 -12.05 5.45
CA ALA A 7 1.55 -12.58 6.80
C ALA A 7 2.88 -12.96 7.46
N ARG A 8 3.83 -13.52 6.70
CA ARG A 8 5.17 -13.87 7.21
C ARG A 8 5.99 -12.63 7.56
N VAL A 9 5.98 -11.61 6.71
CA VAL A 9 6.65 -10.32 6.96
C VAL A 9 6.06 -9.65 8.19
N GLN A 10 4.73 -9.61 8.33
CA GLN A 10 4.08 -9.07 9.53
C GLN A 10 4.55 -9.78 10.82
N ARG A 11 4.67 -11.11 10.77
CA ARG A 11 5.15 -11.91 11.89
C ARG A 11 6.63 -11.68 12.20
N ILE A 12 7.50 -11.65 11.19
CA ILE A 12 8.95 -11.47 11.36
C ILE A 12 9.27 -10.08 11.89
N PHE A 13 8.63 -9.04 11.35
CA PHE A 13 8.90 -7.65 11.71
C PHE A 13 8.03 -7.16 12.88
N HIS A 14 7.23 -8.04 13.49
CA HIS A 14 6.28 -7.71 14.56
C HIS A 14 5.49 -6.42 14.26
N ILE A 15 4.93 -6.38 13.06
CA ILE A 15 4.24 -5.19 12.53
C ILE A 15 2.93 -5.04 13.28
N ARG A 16 2.77 -3.90 13.96
CA ARG A 16 1.55 -3.50 14.63
C ARG A 16 1.12 -2.13 14.15
N VAL A 17 -0.18 -1.89 14.20
CA VAL A 17 -0.78 -0.70 13.62
C VAL A 17 -1.53 0.07 14.70
N ARG A 18 -1.40 1.39 14.71
CA ARG A 18 -2.16 2.27 15.61
C ARG A 18 -3.04 3.19 14.80
N GLY A 19 -4.30 3.34 15.25
CA GLY A 19 -5.27 4.21 14.57
C GLY A 19 -5.63 3.70 13.18
N TYR A 20 -5.72 2.37 13.02
CA TYR A 20 -6.26 1.80 11.78
C TYR A 20 -7.74 2.19 11.68
N PRO A 21 -8.19 2.74 10.54
CA PRO A 21 -9.60 3.11 10.37
C PRO A 21 -10.51 1.87 10.49
N PRO A 22 -11.79 2.03 10.85
CA PRO A 22 -12.72 0.91 10.96
C PRO A 22 -12.72 0.07 9.67
N LEU A 23 -12.63 -1.26 9.78
CA LEU A 23 -12.48 -2.15 8.62
C LEU A 23 -13.54 -1.93 7.53
N TRP A 24 -14.78 -1.61 7.90
CA TRP A 24 -15.85 -1.32 6.94
C TRP A 24 -15.51 -0.13 6.03
N THR A 25 -14.86 0.92 6.56
CA THR A 25 -14.47 2.10 5.76
C THR A 25 -13.40 1.73 4.74
N THR A 26 -12.48 0.83 5.11
CA THR A 26 -11.43 0.38 4.20
C THR A 26 -11.99 -0.54 3.11
N TRP A 27 -13.02 -1.34 3.42
CA TRP A 27 -13.76 -2.15 2.45
C TRP A 27 -14.49 -1.27 1.44
N VAL A 28 -15.20 -0.25 1.91
CA VAL A 28 -15.89 0.72 1.03
C VAL A 28 -14.89 1.42 0.12
N LEU A 29 -13.75 1.88 0.66
CA LEU A 29 -12.70 2.48 -0.14
C LEU A 29 -12.15 1.51 -1.19
N ALA A 30 -11.82 0.26 -0.80
CA ALA A 30 -11.29 -0.73 -1.73
C ALA A 30 -12.28 -1.08 -2.84
N ALA A 31 -13.57 -1.20 -2.51
CA ALA A 31 -14.63 -1.40 -3.49
C ALA A 31 -14.76 -0.21 -4.43
N ALA A 32 -14.70 1.03 -3.92
CA ALA A 32 -14.74 2.24 -4.73
C ALA A 32 -13.53 2.35 -5.67
N ILE A 33 -12.32 2.01 -5.20
CA ILE A 33 -11.12 1.95 -6.03
C ILE A 33 -11.28 0.87 -7.11
N TYR A 34 -11.77 -0.32 -6.74
CA TYR A 34 -11.98 -1.41 -7.69
C TYR A 34 -12.96 -1.00 -8.78
N VAL A 35 -14.15 -0.49 -8.41
CA VAL A 35 -15.15 -0.01 -9.36
C VAL A 35 -14.57 1.10 -10.23
N ASN A 36 -13.81 2.05 -9.68
CA ASN A 36 -13.15 3.09 -10.46
C ASN A 36 -12.20 2.50 -11.52
N PHE A 37 -11.42 1.45 -11.20
CA PHE A 37 -10.54 0.82 -12.19
C PHE A 37 -11.30 0.24 -13.39
N PHE A 38 -12.51 -0.28 -13.20
CA PHE A 38 -13.31 -0.81 -14.31
C PHE A 38 -14.14 0.29 -15.00
N ALA A 39 -14.66 1.23 -14.21
CA ALA A 39 -15.58 2.24 -14.69
C ALA A 39 -14.88 3.50 -15.23
N HIS A 40 -13.57 3.71 -15.01
CA HIS A 40 -12.84 4.87 -15.55
C HIS A 40 -12.89 4.96 -17.08
N HIS A 41 -13.19 3.85 -17.76
CA HIS A 41 -13.38 3.86 -19.20
C HIS A 41 -14.65 4.63 -19.60
N TRP A 42 -15.65 4.69 -18.72
CA TRP A 42 -16.98 5.28 -18.96
C TRP A 42 -17.30 6.48 -18.05
N LEU A 43 -16.64 6.61 -16.90
CA LEU A 43 -16.81 7.70 -15.91
C LEU A 43 -15.55 8.59 -15.85
N PRO A 44 -15.69 9.86 -15.45
CA PRO A 44 -14.54 10.73 -15.19
C PRO A 44 -13.62 10.12 -14.12
N ASP A 45 -12.30 10.31 -14.28
CA ASP A 45 -11.29 9.74 -13.37
C ASP A 45 -11.41 10.36 -11.97
N VAL A 46 -12.08 9.66 -11.05
CA VAL A 46 -12.27 10.10 -9.66
C VAL A 46 -11.08 9.78 -8.76
N ARG A 47 -9.91 9.51 -9.33
CA ARG A 47 -8.67 9.20 -8.57
C ARG A 47 -8.37 10.18 -7.48
N ILE A 48 -8.52 11.48 -7.77
CA ILE A 48 -8.19 12.54 -6.81
C ILE A 48 -9.07 12.41 -5.56
N ALA A 49 -10.37 12.12 -5.73
CA ALA A 49 -11.28 11.87 -4.63
C ALA A 49 -10.88 10.61 -3.84
N LEU A 50 -10.47 9.54 -4.52
CA LEU A 50 -10.00 8.31 -3.87
C LEU A 50 -8.68 8.51 -3.10
N PHE A 51 -7.75 9.33 -3.62
CA PHE A 51 -6.55 9.71 -2.90
C PHE A 51 -6.89 10.53 -1.66
N ALA A 52 -7.77 11.53 -1.80
CA ALA A 52 -8.23 12.33 -0.67
C ALA A 52 -8.88 11.45 0.41
N ALA A 53 -9.76 10.51 0.02
CA ALA A 53 -10.37 9.56 0.94
C ALA A 53 -9.33 8.66 1.62
N THR A 54 -8.33 8.19 0.88
CA THR A 54 -7.23 7.38 1.43
C THR A 54 -6.44 8.18 2.46
N VAL A 55 -6.12 9.44 2.17
CA VAL A 55 -5.40 10.33 3.09
C VAL A 55 -6.23 10.60 4.35
N LEU A 56 -7.53 10.82 4.21
CA LEU A 56 -8.43 11.04 5.34
C LEU A 56 -8.53 9.81 6.25
N LEU A 57 -8.65 8.61 5.68
CA LEU A 57 -8.80 7.38 6.45
C LEU A 57 -7.49 6.93 7.09
N PHE A 58 -6.38 6.96 6.36
CA PHE A 58 -5.10 6.40 6.82
C PHE A 58 -4.09 7.45 7.31
N GLY A 59 -4.36 8.75 7.14
CA GLY A 59 -3.42 9.82 7.48
C GLY A 59 -3.13 9.97 8.97
N ARG A 60 -4.04 9.48 9.83
CA ARG A 60 -3.83 9.43 11.29
C ARG A 60 -3.18 8.13 11.75
N GLY A 61 -3.02 7.17 10.84
CA GLY A 61 -2.53 5.84 11.16
C GLY A 61 -1.01 5.77 11.22
N TRP A 62 -0.50 4.88 12.08
CA TRP A 62 0.93 4.64 12.25
C TRP A 62 1.26 3.15 12.21
N PHE A 63 2.30 2.80 11.45
CA PHE A 63 2.95 1.50 11.50
C PHE A 63 4.05 1.51 12.55
N TYR A 64 4.08 0.46 13.38
CA TYR A 64 5.16 0.16 14.31
C TYR A 64 5.76 -1.19 13.93
N PHE A 65 7.07 -1.23 13.71
CA PHE A 65 7.78 -2.44 13.32
C PHE A 65 9.12 -2.52 14.04
N THR A 66 9.62 -3.74 14.21
CA THR A 66 10.92 -4.01 14.81
C THR A 66 11.78 -4.72 13.77
N ALA A 67 12.67 -3.99 13.09
CA ALA A 67 13.54 -4.55 12.05
C ALA A 67 14.81 -5.22 12.60
N ASP A 68 15.25 -4.80 13.77
CA ASP A 68 16.41 -5.35 14.46
C ASP A 68 16.17 -5.22 15.97
N ARG A 69 16.89 -4.35 16.69
CA ARG A 69 16.74 -4.20 18.15
C ARG A 69 15.89 -3.00 18.59
N ARG A 70 15.59 -2.06 17.69
CA ARG A 70 14.83 -0.84 18.00
C ARG A 70 13.45 -0.86 17.37
N ARG A 71 12.43 -0.51 18.17
CA ARG A 71 11.06 -0.25 17.70
C ARG A 71 11.08 1.01 16.85
N ARG A 72 10.73 0.90 15.57
CA ARG A 72 10.61 2.03 14.65
C ARG A 72 9.13 2.26 14.32
N SER A 73 8.76 3.52 14.16
CA SER A 73 7.44 3.90 13.67
C SER A 73 7.55 4.67 12.35
N MET A 74 6.52 4.53 11.51
CA MET A 74 6.34 5.34 10.32
C MET A 74 4.83 5.61 10.10
N PRO A 75 4.46 6.74 9.47
CA PRO A 75 3.07 6.97 9.07
C PRO A 75 2.58 5.87 8.11
N LEU A 76 1.32 5.46 8.26
CA LEU A 76 0.72 4.37 7.47
C LEU A 76 0.80 4.66 5.96
N LEU A 77 0.43 5.88 5.57
CA LEU A 77 0.50 6.35 4.19
C LEU A 77 1.92 6.32 3.62
N LEU A 78 2.93 6.60 4.45
CA LEU A 78 4.33 6.57 4.01
C LEU A 78 4.74 5.13 3.67
N GLY A 79 4.40 4.16 4.53
CA GLY A 79 4.66 2.75 4.26
C GLY A 79 4.02 2.28 2.96
N TYR A 80 2.77 2.66 2.75
CA TYR A 80 2.04 2.39 1.49
C TYR A 80 2.69 3.05 0.27
N GLY A 81 3.06 4.33 0.38
CA GLY A 81 3.74 5.06 -0.69
C GLY A 81 5.09 4.47 -1.06
N LEU A 82 5.85 3.98 -0.07
CA LEU A 82 7.14 3.33 -0.31
C LEU A 82 6.96 2.02 -1.09
N VAL A 83 6.01 1.17 -0.70
CA VAL A 83 5.73 -0.09 -1.42
C VAL A 83 5.33 0.19 -2.86
N ALA A 84 4.41 1.13 -3.09
CA ALA A 84 4.00 1.53 -4.44
C ALA A 84 5.17 2.06 -5.28
N THR A 85 6.04 2.87 -4.68
CA THR A 85 7.26 3.38 -5.32
C THR A 85 8.23 2.25 -5.69
N PHE A 86 8.41 1.25 -4.83
CA PHE A 86 9.27 0.09 -5.14
C PHE A 86 8.71 -0.75 -6.30
N ILE A 87 7.39 -0.95 -6.36
CA ILE A 87 6.76 -1.66 -7.48
C ILE A 87 6.95 -0.86 -8.78
N TRP A 88 6.72 0.45 -8.74
CA TRP A 88 6.95 1.33 -9.89
C TRP A 88 8.43 1.32 -10.33
N PHE A 89 9.38 1.31 -9.40
CA PHE A 89 10.80 1.22 -9.73
C PHE A 89 11.17 -0.13 -10.34
N ALA A 90 10.62 -1.23 -9.80
CA ALA A 90 10.78 -2.57 -10.36
C ALA A 90 10.23 -2.65 -11.80
N GLU A 91 9.10 -1.99 -12.08
CA GLU A 91 8.55 -1.89 -13.43
C GLU A 91 9.46 -1.09 -14.37
N ASN A 92 9.97 0.08 -13.94
CA ASN A 92 10.89 0.88 -14.75
C ASN A 92 12.22 0.14 -15.01
N LEU A 93 12.74 -0.59 -14.03
CA LEU A 93 13.93 -1.43 -14.22
C LEU A 93 13.66 -2.61 -15.15
N GLY A 94 12.47 -3.23 -15.06
CA GLY A 94 12.06 -4.31 -15.94
C GLY A 94 11.94 -3.87 -17.41
N THR A 95 11.41 -2.67 -17.65
CA THR A 95 11.34 -2.08 -19.00
C THR A 95 12.71 -1.61 -19.49
N LEU A 96 13.55 -1.03 -18.63
CA LEU A 96 14.95 -0.70 -18.93
C LEU A 96 15.77 -1.92 -19.32
N GLY A 97 15.59 -3.04 -18.61
CA GLY A 97 16.30 -4.30 -18.85
C GLY A 97 15.81 -5.12 -20.04
N ARG A 98 14.79 -4.66 -20.78
CA ARG A 98 14.12 -5.40 -21.87
C ARG A 98 13.66 -6.82 -21.48
N ALA A 99 13.39 -7.07 -20.20
CA ALA A 99 12.99 -8.40 -19.74
C ALA A 99 11.65 -8.85 -20.37
N TRP A 100 10.76 -7.90 -20.67
CA TRP A 100 9.58 -8.05 -21.53
C TRP A 100 9.34 -6.73 -22.26
N VAL A 101 9.55 -6.71 -23.57
CA VAL A 101 9.38 -5.50 -24.41
C VAL A 101 7.95 -5.43 -24.91
N TYR A 102 7.27 -4.31 -24.67
CA TYR A 102 5.96 -4.06 -25.28
C TYR A 102 6.14 -3.87 -26.81
N PRO A 103 5.32 -4.51 -27.65
CA PRO A 103 5.36 -4.27 -29.09
C PRO A 103 4.97 -2.80 -29.32
N GLY A 104 5.92 -1.96 -29.77
CA GLY A 104 5.74 -0.51 -29.94
C GLY A 104 6.86 0.35 -29.35
N GLN A 105 7.81 -0.22 -28.61
CA GLN A 105 8.97 0.51 -28.05
C GLN A 105 10.14 0.66 -29.04
N GLU A 106 9.85 0.90 -30.33
CA GLU A 106 10.85 1.01 -31.40
C GLU A 106 11.54 2.39 -31.48
N ALA A 107 11.01 3.43 -30.80
CA ALA A 107 11.45 4.81 -30.98
C ALA A 107 12.18 5.47 -29.78
N GLY A 108 12.34 4.79 -28.64
CA GLY A 108 13.09 5.33 -27.49
C GLY A 108 12.61 4.84 -26.13
N TRP A 109 13.44 5.05 -25.10
CA TRP A 109 13.06 4.84 -23.70
C TRP A 109 12.17 6.01 -23.24
N GLU A 110 10.96 5.70 -22.82
CA GLU A 110 10.02 6.67 -22.24
C GLU A 110 9.80 6.30 -20.78
N MET A 111 10.04 7.24 -19.87
CA MET A 111 9.89 7.01 -18.44
C MET A 111 8.42 6.72 -18.11
N VAL A 112 8.16 5.62 -17.40
CA VAL A 112 6.80 5.21 -17.05
C VAL A 112 6.15 6.32 -16.22
N SER A 113 5.10 6.95 -16.75
CA SER A 113 4.54 8.18 -16.19
C SER A 113 4.11 8.06 -14.71
N LEU A 114 4.22 9.16 -13.97
CA LEU A 114 3.75 9.28 -12.59
C LEU A 114 2.25 8.95 -12.42
N ALA A 115 1.46 9.08 -13.50
CA ALA A 115 0.06 8.67 -13.49
C ALA A 115 -0.10 7.16 -13.21
N LYS A 116 0.83 6.31 -13.67
CA LYS A 116 0.84 4.88 -13.38
C LYS A 116 1.22 4.57 -11.94
N LEU A 117 2.09 5.38 -11.32
CA LEU A 117 2.40 5.25 -9.88
C LEU A 117 1.14 5.42 -9.04
N GLY A 118 0.27 6.36 -9.40
CA GLY A 118 -1.02 6.53 -8.75
C GLY A 118 -1.91 5.27 -8.83
N SER A 119 -1.93 4.59 -9.99
CA SER A 119 -2.64 3.32 -10.15
C SER A 119 -2.03 2.22 -9.27
N TRP A 120 -0.71 2.09 -9.22
CA TRP A 120 -0.02 1.12 -8.35
C TRP A 120 -0.31 1.34 -6.87
N PHE A 121 -0.32 2.60 -6.43
CA PHE A 121 -0.67 2.95 -5.07
C PHE A 121 -2.10 2.50 -4.73
N LEU A 122 -3.07 2.77 -5.61
CA LEU A 122 -4.45 2.36 -5.41
C LEU A 122 -4.64 0.82 -5.44
N LEU A 123 -3.96 0.11 -6.33
CA LEU A 123 -3.95 -1.37 -6.35
C LEU A 123 -3.35 -1.95 -5.07
N MET A 124 -2.31 -1.32 -4.55
CA MET A 124 -1.72 -1.71 -3.28
C MET A 124 -2.72 -1.51 -2.13
N ILE A 125 -3.52 -0.43 -2.13
CA ILE A 125 -4.57 -0.22 -1.12
C ILE A 125 -5.59 -1.36 -1.17
N ILE A 126 -6.08 -1.72 -2.37
CA ILE A 126 -6.98 -2.88 -2.53
C ILE A 126 -6.36 -4.14 -1.94
N SER A 127 -5.09 -4.41 -2.26
CA SER A 127 -4.38 -5.61 -1.83
C SER A 127 -4.26 -5.68 -0.29
N VAL A 128 -3.89 -4.58 0.36
CA VAL A 128 -3.77 -4.53 1.82
C VAL A 128 -5.13 -4.70 2.49
N VAL A 129 -6.18 -4.08 1.96
CA VAL A 129 -7.53 -4.24 2.50
C VAL A 129 -8.01 -5.69 2.37
N LEU A 130 -7.80 -6.34 1.22
CA LEU A 130 -8.13 -7.75 1.04
C LEU A 130 -7.38 -8.65 2.04
N VAL A 131 -6.09 -8.39 2.28
CA VAL A 131 -5.34 -9.12 3.29
C VAL A 131 -5.88 -8.84 4.70
N SER A 132 -6.29 -7.61 4.99
CA SER A 132 -6.86 -7.23 6.30
C SER A 132 -8.18 -7.94 6.64
N ILE A 133 -8.91 -8.40 5.61
CA ILE A 133 -10.12 -9.22 5.78
C ILE A 133 -9.77 -10.60 6.33
N VAL A 134 -8.68 -11.20 5.85
CA VAL A 134 -8.23 -12.54 6.26
C VAL A 134 -7.35 -12.49 7.51
N HIS A 135 -6.50 -11.47 7.62
CA HIS A 135 -5.56 -11.24 8.71
C HIS A 135 -5.82 -9.85 9.28
N ARG A 136 -6.61 -9.79 10.35
CA ARG A 136 -6.94 -8.51 10.99
C ARG A 136 -5.67 -7.82 11.48
N PRO A 137 -5.51 -6.50 11.25
CA PRO A 137 -4.36 -5.76 11.75
C PRO A 137 -4.29 -5.86 13.28
N GLU A 138 -3.13 -6.24 13.80
CA GLU A 138 -2.89 -6.22 15.24
C GLU A 138 -2.71 -4.78 15.72
N GLU A 139 -3.48 -4.39 16.74
CA GLU A 139 -3.35 -3.08 17.35
C GLU A 139 -2.05 -2.98 18.17
N GLU A 140 -1.35 -1.85 18.02
CA GLU A 140 -0.24 -1.53 18.91
C GLU A 140 -0.78 -1.12 20.29
N VAL A 141 -0.72 -2.04 21.25
CA VAL A 141 -0.97 -1.73 22.67
C VAL A 141 0.12 -0.79 23.15
N SER A 142 -0.24 0.43 23.54
CA SER A 142 0.69 1.38 24.16
C SER A 142 1.07 0.91 25.56
N GLY A 143 2.01 -0.02 25.64
CA GLY A 143 2.63 -0.43 26.90
C GLY A 143 3.94 0.31 27.10
N SER A 144 3.95 1.35 27.94
CA SER A 144 5.17 1.67 28.68
C SER A 144 5.59 0.40 29.44
N PRO A 145 6.86 -0.04 29.41
CA PRO A 145 7.28 -1.06 30.35
C PRO A 145 7.14 -0.43 31.74
N ALA A 146 6.29 -1.00 32.59
CA ALA A 146 6.30 -0.67 34.01
C ALA A 146 7.75 -0.87 34.52
N PRO A 147 8.33 0.08 35.26
CA PRO A 147 9.62 -0.16 35.88
C PRO A 147 9.46 -1.36 36.80
N ARG A 148 10.26 -2.42 36.57
CA ARG A 148 10.39 -3.48 37.57
C ARG A 148 11.02 -2.84 38.80
N ALA A 149 10.22 -2.69 39.85
CA ALA A 149 10.70 -2.36 41.19
C ALA A 149 11.44 -3.55 41.79
#